data_AF-A0A3N5PN73-F1
#
_entry.id   AF-A0A3N5PN73-F1
#
_cell.length_a   1.000
_cell.length_b   1.000
_cell.length_c   1.000
_cell.angle_alpha   90.00
_cell.angle_beta   90.00
_cell.angle_gamma   90.00
#
_symmetry.space_group_name_H-M   'P 1'
#
loop_
_entity.id
_entity.type
_entity.pdbx_description
1 polymer ?
#
loop_
_entity_poly.entity_id
_entity_poly.type
_entity_poly.pdbx_seq_one_letter_code
_entity_poly.pdbx_strand_id
1 'polypeptide(L)'
;SRQREYLADAGSVQLTRNPEGLAAALAKLSGDTEVLEVANRATAPLYIVHPIKHFEERSKSIFDTHPPIPDRIARIMSLTGQKRA
;
A
#
# COMPACT_ATOMS: atom_id res chain seq x y z
N SER A 1 -6.28 2.63 -8.89
CA SER A 1 -6.99 1.34 -9.13
C SER A 1 -6.16 0.29 -8.44
N ARG A 2 -6.77 -0.49 -7.53
CA ARG A 2 -6.06 -1.48 -6.71
C ARG A 2 -5.22 -2.47 -7.51
N GLN A 3 -5.70 -2.89 -8.68
CA GLN A 3 -4.96 -3.83 -9.52
C GLN A 3 -3.63 -3.23 -10.02
N ARG A 4 -3.60 -1.92 -10.32
CA ARG A 4 -2.36 -1.23 -10.73
C ARG A 4 -1.35 -1.19 -9.59
N GLU A 5 -1.80 -0.99 -8.36
CA GLU A 5 -0.93 -1.00 -7.17
C GLU A 5 -0.29 -2.37 -6.97
N TYR A 6 -1.07 -3.46 -7.09
CA TYR A 6 -0.51 -4.81 -6.99
C TYR A 6 0.47 -5.14 -8.13
N LEU A 7 0.19 -4.68 -9.34
CA LEU A 7 1.12 -4.84 -10.47
C LEU A 7 2.39 -4.02 -10.26
N ALA A 8 2.29 -2.82 -9.70
CA ALA A 8 3.44 -2.00 -9.35
C ALA A 8 4.30 -2.67 -8.26
N ASP A 9 3.67 -3.23 -7.23
CA ASP A 9 4.36 -3.99 -6.19
C ASP A 9 5.11 -5.18 -6.81
N ALA A 10 4.43 -6.02 -7.60
CA ALA A 10 5.06 -7.16 -8.26
C ALA A 10 6.20 -6.75 -9.21
N GLY A 11 6.00 -5.68 -9.99
CA GLY A 11 7.03 -5.13 -10.87
C GLY A 11 8.25 -4.62 -10.10
N SER A 12 8.05 -3.95 -8.96
CA SER A 12 9.14 -3.49 -8.11
C SER A 12 9.93 -4.65 -7.50
N VAL A 13 9.27 -5.75 -7.14
CA VAL A 13 9.94 -6.99 -6.69
C VAL A 13 10.74 -7.60 -7.84
N GLN A 14 10.21 -7.65 -9.06
CA GLN A 14 10.92 -8.16 -10.22
C GLN A 14 12.18 -7.34 -10.54
N LEU A 15 12.11 -6.01 -10.42
CA LEU A 15 13.22 -5.10 -10.69
C LEU A 15 14.30 -5.15 -9.60
N THR A 16 13.88 -5.14 -8.32
CA THR A 16 14.81 -5.02 -7.19
C THR A 16 15.29 -6.36 -6.65
N ARG A 17 14.55 -7.44 -6.92
CA ARG A 17 14.72 -8.76 -6.30
C ARG A 17 14.72 -8.71 -4.77
N ASN A 18 14.05 -7.71 -4.18
CA ASN A 18 14.02 -7.48 -2.74
C ASN A 18 12.58 -7.36 -2.19
N PRO A 19 11.83 -8.46 -2.14
CA PRO A 19 10.46 -8.49 -1.63
C PRO A 19 10.37 -8.16 -0.14
N GLU A 20 11.33 -8.62 0.66
CA GLU A 20 11.36 -8.35 2.10
C GLU A 20 11.60 -6.86 2.40
N GLY A 21 12.50 -6.22 1.65
CA GLY A 21 12.75 -4.79 1.77
C GLY A 21 11.53 -3.95 1.42
N LEU A 22 10.80 -4.32 0.36
CA LEU A 22 9.55 -3.66 0.00
C LEU A 22 8.47 -3.84 1.08
N ALA A 23 8.30 -5.06 1.59
CA ALA A 23 7.36 -5.35 2.67
C ALA A 23 7.69 -4.56 3.94
N ALA A 24 8.98 -4.49 4.32
CA ALA A 24 9.45 -3.71 5.46
C ALA A 24 9.22 -2.21 5.28
N ALA A 25 9.44 -1.68 4.07
CA ALA A 25 9.18 -0.28 3.75
C ALA A 25 7.69 0.06 3.89
N LEU A 26 6.79 -0.79 3.36
CA LEU A 26 5.35 -0.63 3.50
C LEU A 26 4.90 -0.72 4.97
N ALA A 27 5.46 -1.66 5.73
CA ALA A 27 5.18 -1.76 7.16
C ALA A 27 5.61 -0.48 7.91
N LYS A 28 6.78 0.07 7.59
CA LYS A 28 7.22 1.36 8.15
C LYS A 28 6.25 2.49 7.83
N LEU A 29 5.77 2.58 6.59
CA LEU A 29 4.78 3.59 6.18
C LEU A 29 3.41 3.39 6.85
N SER A 30 3.03 2.16 7.19
CA SER A 30 1.79 1.92 7.96
C SER A 30 1.85 2.42 9.39
N GLY A 31 3.05 2.52 9.97
CA GLY A 31 3.27 3.06 11.31
C GLY A 31 3.41 4.58 11.35
N ASP A 32 3.44 5.24 10.19
CA ASP A 32 3.47 6.69 10.11
C ASP A 32 2.12 7.25 10.58
N THR A 33 2.15 8.20 11.52
CA THR A 33 0.96 8.86 12.07
C THR A 33 0.76 10.26 11.53
N GLU A 34 1.71 10.78 10.74
CA GLU A 34 1.57 12.11 10.15
C GLU A 34 0.41 12.11 9.15
N VAL A 35 -0.41 13.15 9.28
CA VAL A 35 -1.49 13.47 8.35
C VAL A 35 -0.94 14.51 7.39
N LEU A 36 -1.05 14.24 6.10
CA LEU A 36 -0.61 15.17 5.08
C LEU A 36 -1.66 16.27 4.94
N GLU A 37 -1.36 17.46 5.47
CA GLU A 37 -2.27 18.62 5.48
C GLU A 37 -2.74 19.03 4.08
N VAL A 38 -1.92 18.81 3.06
CA VAL A 38 -2.19 19.17 1.66
C VAL A 38 -2.80 18.04 0.82
N ALA A 39 -2.94 16.84 1.39
CA ALA A 39 -3.46 15.71 0.62
C ALA A 39 -4.97 15.81 0.43
N ASN A 40 -5.40 15.74 -0.82
CA ASN A 40 -6.81 15.69 -1.20
C ASN A 40 -7.10 14.49 -2.12
N ARG A 41 -8.36 14.32 -2.49
CA ARG A 41 -8.81 13.19 -3.34
C ARG A 41 -8.15 13.17 -4.72
N ALA A 42 -7.88 14.33 -5.31
CA ALA A 42 -7.26 14.43 -6.62
C ALA A 42 -5.76 14.09 -6.58
N THR A 43 -5.10 14.39 -5.46
CA THR A 43 -3.67 14.09 -5.27
C THR A 43 -3.43 12.70 -4.69
N ALA A 44 -4.45 12.03 -4.14
CA ALA A 44 -4.31 10.71 -3.53
C ALA A 44 -3.56 9.67 -4.40
N PRO A 45 -3.76 9.58 -5.73
CA PRO A 45 -3.02 8.64 -6.59
C PRO A 45 -1.52 8.93 -6.74
N LEU A 46 -1.03 10.08 -6.28
CA LEU A 46 0.39 10.44 -6.31
C LEU A 46 1.17 9.88 -5.11
N TYR A 47 0.47 9.34 -4.11
CA TYR A 47 1.09 8.86 -2.88
C TYR A 47 1.26 7.33 -2.89
N ILE A 48 2.30 6.87 -2.19
CA ILE A 48 2.62 5.43 -2.05
C ILE A 48 1.60 4.73 -1.14
N VAL A 49 1.15 5.44 -0.11
CA VAL A 49 0.15 5.00 0.87
C VAL A 49 -0.97 6.01 0.90
N HIS A 50 -2.17 5.57 1.28
CA HIS A 50 -3.32 6.45 1.31
C HIS A 50 -3.08 7.60 2.31
N PRO A 51 -3.07 8.87 1.85
CA PRO A 51 -2.60 9.99 2.68
C PRO A 51 -3.68 10.52 3.64
N ILE A 52 -4.95 10.16 3.40
CA ILE A 52 -6.09 10.61 4.20
C ILE A 52 -6.37 9.55 5.27
N LYS A 53 -5.87 9.78 6.48
CA LYS A 53 -6.15 8.92 7.63
C LYS A 53 -7.35 9.51 8.37
N HIS A 54 -8.45 8.76 8.43
CA HIS A 54 -9.73 9.04 9.12
C HIS A 54 -10.84 9.79 8.36
N PHE A 55 -11.86 9.05 7.92
CA PHE A 55 -13.25 9.26 8.35
C PHE A 55 -14.03 7.94 8.14
N GLU A 56 -14.32 7.26 9.26
CA GLU A 56 -15.27 6.16 9.45
C GLU A 56 -15.03 4.81 8.74
N GLU A 57 -15.09 3.73 9.53
CA GLU A 57 -15.20 2.33 9.10
C GLU A 57 -16.40 2.05 8.16
N ARG A 58 -17.31 3.03 7.99
CA ARG A 58 -18.47 3.02 7.08
C ARG A 58 -18.18 3.53 5.67
N SER A 59 -17.02 4.14 5.42
CA SER A 59 -16.71 4.76 4.12
C SER A 59 -15.93 3.85 3.14
N LYS A 60 -15.93 2.54 3.40
CA LYS A 60 -15.18 1.49 2.66
C LYS A 60 -15.43 1.43 1.14
N SER A 61 -16.44 2.11 0.61
CA SER A 61 -16.82 2.07 -0.82
C SER A 61 -16.25 3.23 -1.65
N ILE A 62 -15.87 4.36 -1.02
CA ILE A 62 -15.57 5.62 -1.74
C ILE A 62 -14.05 5.88 -1.87
N PHE A 63 -13.20 5.13 -1.17
CA PHE A 63 -11.75 5.37 -1.05
C PHE A 63 -10.87 4.34 -1.79
N ASP A 64 -11.38 3.84 -2.92
CA ASP A 64 -10.93 2.70 -3.73
C ASP A 64 -9.59 2.86 -4.50
N THR A 65 -8.73 3.85 -4.18
CA THR A 65 -7.51 4.10 -4.97
C THR A 65 -6.38 3.14 -4.65
N HIS A 66 -6.11 2.88 -3.36
CA HIS A 66 -5.05 1.98 -2.88
C HIS A 66 -5.62 0.83 -2.03
N PRO A 67 -5.11 -0.40 -2.19
CA PRO A 67 -5.44 -1.50 -1.31
C PRO A 67 -4.82 -1.31 0.08
N PRO A 68 -5.41 -1.91 1.13
CA PRO A 68 -4.82 -1.91 2.47
C PRO A 68 -3.36 -2.39 2.46
N ILE A 69 -2.50 -1.76 3.26
CA ILE A 69 -1.08 -2.14 3.37
C ILE A 69 -0.89 -3.61 3.76
N PRO A 70 -1.64 -4.18 4.73
CA PRO A 70 -1.51 -5.61 5.06
C PRO A 70 -1.74 -6.53 3.86
N ASP A 71 -2.72 -6.22 3.00
CA ASP A 71 -3.02 -7.00 1.79
C ASP A 71 -1.88 -6.92 0.77
N ARG A 72 -1.25 -5.75 0.63
CA ARG A 72 -0.08 -5.56 -0.23
C ARG A 72 1.10 -6.38 0.27
N ILE A 73 1.41 -6.30 1.56
CA ILE A 73 2.50 -7.06 2.19
C ILE A 73 2.28 -8.56 1.99
N ALA A 74 1.06 -9.06 2.24
CA ALA A 74 0.74 -10.48 2.06
C ALA A 74 0.96 -10.93 0.61
N ARG A 75 0.55 -10.13 -0.38
CA ARG A 75 0.77 -10.43 -1.80
C ARG A 75 2.25 -10.40 -2.18
N ILE A 76 3.00 -9.38 -1.75
CA ILE A 76 4.45 -9.28 -1.99
C ILE A 76 5.16 -10.52 -1.46
N MET A 77 4.86 -10.93 -0.23
CA MET A 77 5.45 -12.14 0.36
C MET A 77 5.04 -13.41 -0.41
N SER A 78 3.81 -13.49 -0.88
CA SER A 78 3.35 -14.64 -1.69
C SER A 78 4.12 -14.83 -3.00
N LEU A 79 4.71 -13.77 -3.58
CA LEU A 79 5.53 -13.86 -4.79
C LEU A 79 6.82 -14.67 -4.59
N THR A 80 7.27 -14.80 -3.33
CA THR A 80 8.49 -15.52 -2.96
C THR A 80 8.24 -16.98 -2.58
N GLY A 81 6.98 -17.42 -2.56
CA GLY A 81 6.58 -18.70 -1.98
C GLY A 81 6.60 -18.72 -0.44
N GLN A 82 7.00 -17.63 0.22
CA GLN A 82 6.95 -17.51 1.68
C GLN A 82 5.57 -16.99 2.11
N LYS A 83 4.71 -17.86 2.64
CA LYS A 83 3.61 -17.41 3.51
C LYS A 83 4.22 -17.14 4.88
N ARG A 84 4.27 -15.88 5.32
CA ARG A 84 4.52 -15.59 6.74
C ARG A 84 3.31 -16.08 7.52
N ALA A 85 3.57 -17.05 8.40
CA ALA A 85 2.61 -17.60 9.36
C ALA A 85 2.22 -16.57 10.41
#